data_AF-A0A8T4EZ29-F1
#
_entry.id   AF-A0A8T4EZ29-F1
#
_cell.length_a   1.000
_cell.length_b   1.000
_cell.length_c   1.000
_cell.angle_alpha   90.00
_cell.angle_beta   90.00
_cell.angle_gamma   90.00
#
_symmetry.space_group_name_H-M   'P 1'
#
loop_
_entity.id
_entity.type
_entity.pdbx_description
1 polymer ?
#
loop_
_entity_poly.entity_id
_entity_poly.type
_entity_poly.pdbx_seq_one_letter_code
_entity_poly.pdbx_strand_id
1 'polypeptide(L)'
;MVKEVIIPPVPSKGKQTKLEEGFLKAEELPPFEEHEYTIPERGGDASQHETNQEYNEKAIGDFEKTSSGDDAKRPSYEQIPYSVAHKVIRGTCLLAMLIWLVLIILLGMWLTTANTFIGLLPILLTIIVTYIVLDNYHLENGLILFFPFVFTAIFFILGLSNNLPKGMDYALLSTVNVIFGLLFDIVIIMQYSILRRRRKIREREEIAVDEHGDEQPEEEDVKEEEPAEEPKEQPKVCIRLDTDEGLKGFVSSIEDKAKAINAAIGRVYNVKHGGSEALRKKIRIDAEHYNEINELKNLPLDKRRILAIELLRKIKDKLDLLMKHENEVFDKGELQRLANLERDVDGDYRILDVLVQNDKDPVQSYYDGAVEFCDEALDELVASELETMKEKSSERKKRKIERAKKAIEEAKGKASQVIAD
;
A
#
# COMPACT_ATOMS: atom_id res chain seq x y z
N MET A 1 -55.01 28.39 -26.18
CA MET A 1 -54.03 28.82 -27.20
C MET A 1 -52.84 27.88 -27.14
N VAL A 2 -52.79 26.91 -28.06
CA VAL A 2 -51.71 25.91 -28.14
C VAL A 2 -50.60 26.50 -29.01
N LYS A 3 -49.40 26.69 -28.46
CA LYS A 3 -48.22 27.12 -29.22
C LYS A 3 -47.56 25.87 -29.81
N GLU A 4 -47.63 25.73 -31.13
CA GLU A 4 -46.86 24.73 -31.88
C GLU A 4 -45.36 25.04 -31.76
N VAL A 5 -44.59 24.02 -31.37
CA VAL A 5 -43.12 24.06 -31.34
C VAL A 5 -42.62 23.66 -32.73
N ILE A 6 -42.03 24.63 -33.43
CA ILE A 6 -41.38 24.41 -34.73
C ILE A 6 -39.98 23.85 -34.48
N ILE A 7 -39.74 22.61 -34.90
CA ILE A 7 -38.42 21.97 -34.86
C ILE A 7 -37.66 22.34 -36.15
N PRO A 8 -36.43 22.87 -36.09
CA PRO A 8 -35.64 23.16 -37.29
C PRO A 8 -35.14 21.87 -37.97
N PRO A 9 -34.99 21.88 -39.30
CA PRO A 9 -34.59 20.69 -40.04
C PRO A 9 -33.12 20.32 -39.79
N VAL A 10 -32.89 19.01 -39.64
CA VAL A 10 -31.55 18.40 -39.54
C VAL A 10 -30.78 18.64 -40.84
N PRO A 11 -29.53 19.17 -40.79
CA PRO A 11 -28.74 19.39 -41.99
C PRO A 11 -28.37 18.06 -42.66
N SER A 12 -28.47 18.04 -43.99
CA SER A 12 -28.19 16.87 -44.83
C SER A 12 -26.72 16.46 -44.79
N LYS A 13 -26.48 15.15 -44.98
CA LYS A 13 -25.19 14.43 -44.95
C LYS A 13 -24.06 14.99 -45.84
N GLY A 14 -24.29 16.04 -46.63
CA GLY A 14 -23.30 16.63 -47.54
C GLY A 14 -22.34 17.66 -46.92
N LYS A 15 -22.52 18.07 -45.65
CA LYS A 15 -21.66 19.08 -45.00
C LYS A 15 -20.67 18.54 -43.96
N GLN A 16 -20.69 17.25 -43.64
CA GLN A 16 -19.73 16.66 -42.68
C GLN A 16 -18.36 16.35 -43.29
N THR A 17 -18.27 16.13 -44.60
CA THR A 17 -16.98 15.84 -45.28
C THR A 17 -16.03 17.04 -45.41
N LYS A 18 -16.51 18.27 -45.20
CA LYS A 18 -15.64 19.47 -45.21
C LYS A 18 -15.06 19.85 -43.83
N LEU A 19 -15.49 19.20 -42.75
CA LEU A 19 -14.87 19.40 -41.43
C LEU A 19 -13.68 18.46 -41.19
N GLU A 20 -13.63 17.30 -41.86
CA GLU A 20 -12.56 16.32 -41.67
C GLU A 20 -11.29 16.64 -42.47
N GLU A 21 -11.38 17.40 -43.57
CA GLU A 21 -10.20 17.87 -44.34
C GLU A 21 -9.46 19.04 -43.67
N GLY A 22 -10.03 19.67 -42.63
CA GLY A 22 -9.40 20.76 -41.89
C GLY A 22 -8.46 20.33 -40.77
N PHE A 23 -8.45 19.04 -40.39
CA PHE A 23 -7.68 18.53 -39.24
C PHE A 23 -6.35 17.84 -39.60
N LEU A 24 -6.06 17.66 -40.90
CA LEU A 24 -4.85 16.97 -41.38
C LEU A 24 -3.76 17.89 -41.95
N LYS A 25 -3.82 19.19 -41.65
CA LYS A 25 -2.72 20.14 -41.88
C LYS A 25 -2.40 20.89 -40.58
N ALA A 26 -1.78 20.19 -39.63
CA ALA A 26 -1.01 20.84 -38.58
C ALA A 26 0.44 20.90 -39.06
N GLU A 27 0.81 22.07 -39.56
CA GLU A 27 2.17 22.52 -39.81
C GLU A 27 3.04 22.38 -38.55
N GLU A 28 4.33 22.21 -38.82
CA GLU A 28 5.45 22.18 -37.91
C GLU A 28 5.27 23.19 -36.75
N LEU A 29 5.19 22.67 -35.52
CA LEU A 29 5.28 23.48 -34.33
C LEU A 29 6.66 24.14 -34.28
N PRO A 30 6.76 25.46 -34.03
CA PRO A 30 8.05 26.12 -33.86
C PRO A 30 8.78 25.54 -32.64
N PRO A 31 10.13 25.50 -32.65
CA PRO A 31 10.91 25.06 -31.51
C PRO A 31 10.58 25.93 -30.30
N PHE A 32 10.40 25.28 -29.14
CA PHE A 32 10.17 25.93 -27.87
C PHE A 32 11.27 26.96 -27.58
N GLU A 33 10.93 28.25 -27.55
CA GLU A 33 11.75 29.27 -26.92
C GLU A 33 11.71 29.02 -25.41
N GLU A 34 12.84 28.57 -24.87
CA GLU A 34 13.06 28.48 -23.42
C GLU A 34 13.08 29.92 -22.86
N HIS A 35 12.01 30.29 -22.14
CA HIS A 35 12.05 31.49 -21.32
C HIS A 35 13.09 31.30 -20.21
N GLU A 36 14.20 32.04 -20.34
CA GLU A 36 15.19 32.27 -19.28
C GLU A 36 14.47 32.76 -18.01
N TYR A 37 14.38 31.89 -17.02
CA TYR A 37 14.07 32.31 -15.66
C TYR A 37 15.27 33.08 -15.12
N THR A 38 15.16 34.41 -15.16
CA THR A 38 16.05 35.31 -14.43
C THR A 38 15.78 35.13 -12.93
N ILE A 39 16.69 34.42 -12.26
CA ILE A 39 16.75 34.34 -10.80
C ILE A 39 17.28 35.69 -10.30
N PRO A 40 16.58 36.41 -9.41
CA PRO A 40 17.10 37.65 -8.87
C PRO A 40 18.35 37.35 -8.02
N GLU A 41 19.44 38.03 -8.33
CA GLU A 41 20.70 37.98 -7.57
C GLU A 41 20.43 38.33 -6.11
N ARG A 42 20.56 37.31 -5.24
CA ARG A 42 20.64 37.52 -3.80
C ARG A 42 22.12 37.53 -3.44
N GLY A 43 22.70 38.72 -3.39
CA GLY A 43 24.00 38.95 -2.79
C GLY A 43 23.99 38.49 -1.33
N GLY A 44 24.88 37.56 -1.01
CA GLY A 44 25.05 37.01 0.33
C GLY A 44 26.39 36.30 0.43
N ASP A 45 27.25 36.83 1.28
CA ASP A 45 28.65 36.46 1.46
C ASP A 45 28.88 34.95 1.68
N ALA A 46 29.80 34.40 0.89
CA ALA A 46 30.33 33.06 1.04
C ALA A 46 31.39 33.03 2.15
N SER A 47 30.97 32.88 3.42
CA SER A 47 31.90 32.50 4.49
C SER A 47 31.32 31.70 5.68
N GLN A 48 30.08 31.20 5.61
CA GLN A 48 29.45 30.53 6.76
C GLN A 48 28.96 29.09 6.54
N HIS A 49 29.37 28.41 5.46
CA HIS A 49 28.84 27.08 5.16
C HIS A 49 29.60 25.88 5.76
N GLU A 50 30.77 26.08 6.38
CA GLU A 50 31.57 24.98 6.95
C GLU A 50 31.33 24.71 8.45
N THR A 51 30.69 25.62 9.21
CA THR A 51 30.52 25.46 10.66
C THR A 51 29.19 24.79 11.10
N ASN A 52 28.24 24.58 10.19
CA ASN A 52 26.94 23.97 10.52
C ASN A 52 26.87 22.44 10.32
N GLN A 53 27.87 21.83 9.65
CA GLN A 53 27.91 20.37 9.49
C GLN A 53 28.50 19.67 10.74
N GLU A 54 29.45 20.30 11.43
CA GLU A 54 30.10 19.73 12.62
C GLU A 54 29.24 19.83 13.90
N TYR A 55 28.32 20.79 13.98
CA TYR A 55 27.40 20.92 15.12
C TYR A 55 26.25 19.89 15.10
N ASN A 56 25.90 19.36 13.92
CA ASN A 56 24.77 18.43 13.79
C ASN A 56 25.16 16.97 14.03
N GLU A 57 26.43 16.59 13.77
CA GLU A 57 26.94 15.25 14.11
C GLU A 57 27.21 15.10 15.62
N LYS A 58 27.57 16.20 16.31
CA LYS A 58 27.82 16.18 17.76
C LYS A 58 26.54 16.10 18.59
N ALA A 59 25.43 16.68 18.11
CA ALA A 59 24.14 16.62 18.79
C ALA A 59 23.44 15.25 18.70
N ILE A 60 23.79 14.43 17.70
CA ILE A 60 23.25 13.06 17.55
C ILE A 60 24.06 12.06 18.38
N GLY A 61 25.39 12.24 18.48
CA GLY A 61 26.25 11.38 19.30
C GLY A 61 26.06 11.50 20.81
N ASP A 62 25.62 12.66 21.31
CA ASP A 62 25.37 12.88 22.73
C ASP A 62 23.97 12.42 23.20
N PHE A 63 23.05 12.10 22.28
CA PHE A 63 21.72 11.57 22.63
C PHE A 63 21.71 10.05 22.86
N GLU A 64 22.69 9.32 22.30
CA GLU A 64 22.82 7.86 22.48
C GLU A 64 23.55 7.46 23.78
N LYS A 65 24.28 8.38 24.42
CA LYS A 65 25.12 8.05 25.60
C LYS A 65 24.48 8.26 26.98
N THR A 66 23.23 8.73 27.05
CA THR A 66 22.55 8.95 28.34
C THR A 66 21.38 7.99 28.62
N SER A 67 21.24 6.90 27.87
CA SER A 67 20.16 5.91 28.07
C SER A 67 20.59 4.59 28.73
N SER A 68 21.79 4.51 29.31
CA SER A 68 22.22 3.34 30.09
C SER A 68 22.13 3.65 31.58
N GLY A 69 20.99 3.35 32.19
CA GLY A 69 20.84 3.43 33.65
C GLY A 69 19.49 3.98 34.08
N ASP A 70 18.45 3.16 33.91
CA ASP A 70 17.39 2.93 34.88
C ASP A 70 16.25 2.21 34.16
N ASP A 71 16.11 0.91 34.43
CA ASP A 71 14.99 0.05 34.04
C ASP A 71 13.70 0.47 34.74
N ALA A 72 13.25 1.68 34.43
CA ALA A 72 11.92 2.15 34.75
C ALA A 72 10.95 1.50 33.77
N LYS A 73 10.37 0.37 34.19
CA LYS A 73 9.10 -0.24 33.71
C LYS A 73 8.44 0.60 32.61
N ARG A 74 8.83 0.38 31.35
CA ARG A 74 8.12 0.98 30.23
C ARG A 74 6.67 0.47 30.33
N PRO A 75 5.66 1.36 30.41
CA PRO A 75 4.29 0.91 30.46
C PRO A 75 4.07 0.07 29.20
N SER A 76 3.80 -1.21 29.40
CA SER A 76 3.39 -2.12 28.34
C SER A 76 2.12 -1.53 27.73
N TYR A 77 2.28 -0.79 26.63
CA TYR A 77 1.14 -0.26 25.90
C TYR A 77 0.42 -1.46 25.31
N GLU A 78 -0.72 -1.83 25.90
CA GLU A 78 -1.60 -2.86 25.38
C GLU A 78 -1.81 -2.59 23.89
N GLN A 79 -1.29 -3.51 23.07
CA GLN A 79 -1.38 -3.41 21.62
C GLN A 79 -2.84 -3.48 21.22
N ILE A 80 -3.41 -2.35 20.80
CA ILE A 80 -4.77 -2.29 20.30
C ILE A 80 -4.82 -3.08 18.98
N PRO A 81 -5.64 -4.15 18.86
CA PRO A 81 -5.66 -4.97 17.66
C PRO A 81 -6.05 -4.16 16.42
N TYR A 82 -5.47 -4.49 15.26
CA TYR A 82 -5.67 -3.76 13.99
C TYR A 82 -7.16 -3.64 13.61
N SER A 83 -7.94 -4.67 13.93
CA SER A 83 -9.40 -4.68 13.74
C SER A 83 -10.11 -3.56 14.52
N VAL A 84 -9.59 -3.16 15.68
CA VAL A 84 -10.13 -2.07 16.51
C VAL A 84 -9.77 -0.72 15.91
N ALA A 85 -8.52 -0.52 15.45
CA ALA A 85 -8.13 0.71 14.77
C ALA A 85 -8.98 0.98 13.52
N HIS A 86 -9.19 -0.05 12.69
CA HIS A 86 -10.04 0.06 11.51
C HIS A 86 -11.51 0.36 11.86
N LYS A 87 -12.03 -0.24 12.93
CA LYS A 87 -13.38 0.05 13.44
C LYS A 87 -13.50 1.50 13.94
N VAL A 88 -12.46 2.03 14.60
CA VAL A 88 -12.43 3.42 15.05
C VAL A 88 -12.45 4.38 13.86
N ILE A 89 -11.68 4.11 12.80
CA ILE A 89 -11.67 4.95 11.57
C ILE A 89 -13.03 4.95 10.89
N ARG A 90 -13.61 3.77 10.67
CA ARG A 90 -14.95 3.66 10.10
C ARG A 90 -15.96 4.38 11.00
N GLY A 91 -15.82 4.25 12.32
CA GLY A 91 -16.64 4.95 13.30
C GLY A 91 -16.53 6.48 13.23
N THR A 92 -15.31 7.04 13.17
CA THR A 92 -15.10 8.49 13.07
C THR A 92 -15.58 9.03 11.73
N CYS A 93 -15.39 8.29 10.64
CA CYS A 93 -15.88 8.68 9.32
C CYS A 93 -17.42 8.63 9.24
N LEU A 94 -18.04 7.59 9.80
CA LEU A 94 -19.51 7.50 9.93
C LEU A 94 -20.06 8.63 10.80
N LEU A 95 -19.37 8.96 11.90
CA LEU A 95 -19.72 10.08 12.76
C LEU A 95 -19.60 11.42 12.03
N ALA A 96 -18.53 11.63 11.25
CA ALA A 96 -18.35 12.82 10.44
C ALA A 96 -19.46 12.96 9.37
N MET A 97 -19.81 11.86 8.68
CA MET A 97 -20.93 11.84 7.75
C MET A 97 -22.27 12.11 8.45
N LEU A 98 -22.47 11.58 9.66
CA LEU A 98 -23.66 11.85 10.47
C LEU A 98 -23.74 13.32 10.88
N ILE A 99 -22.66 13.90 11.39
CA ILE A 99 -22.58 15.32 11.76
C ILE A 99 -22.88 16.19 10.54
N TRP A 100 -22.29 15.87 9.38
CA TRP A 100 -22.54 16.56 8.12
C TRP A 100 -24.01 16.45 7.68
N LEU A 101 -24.61 15.26 7.78
CA LEU A 101 -26.03 15.05 7.50
C LEU A 101 -26.93 15.90 8.41
N VAL A 102 -26.64 15.92 9.72
CA VAL A 102 -27.37 16.77 10.68
C VAL A 102 -27.21 18.24 10.34
N LEU A 103 -26.01 18.69 10.01
CA LEU A 103 -25.74 20.07 9.64
C LEU A 103 -26.53 20.47 8.39
N ILE A 104 -26.64 19.58 7.40
CA ILE A 104 -27.50 19.79 6.22
C ILE A 104 -28.97 19.87 6.57
N ILE A 105 -29.47 18.99 7.43
CA ILE A 105 -30.88 19.02 7.86
C ILE A 105 -31.17 20.36 8.55
N LEU A 106 -30.29 20.79 9.46
CA LEU A 106 -30.42 22.07 10.15
C LEU A 106 -30.37 23.26 9.17
N LEU A 107 -29.45 23.23 8.20
CA LEU A 107 -29.34 24.28 7.18
C LEU A 107 -30.59 24.30 6.27
N GLY A 108 -31.07 23.13 5.88
CA GLY A 108 -32.26 22.96 5.05
C GLY A 108 -33.54 23.40 5.75
N MET A 109 -33.66 23.14 7.06
CA MET A 109 -34.74 23.66 7.89
C MET A 109 -34.71 25.19 7.98
N TRP A 110 -33.51 25.79 8.08
CA TRP A 110 -33.36 27.24 8.18
C TRP A 110 -33.64 27.97 6.85
N LEU A 111 -33.21 27.37 5.73
CA LEU A 111 -33.33 27.97 4.40
C LEU A 111 -34.64 27.63 3.68
N THR A 112 -35.47 26.73 4.21
CA THR A 112 -36.80 26.32 3.70
C THR A 112 -36.86 25.90 2.23
N THR A 113 -35.72 25.67 1.59
CA THR A 113 -35.62 25.37 0.16
C THR A 113 -34.94 24.02 -0.06
N ALA A 114 -35.62 23.13 -0.77
CA ALA A 114 -35.09 21.82 -1.19
C ALA A 114 -33.77 21.94 -2.01
N ASN A 115 -33.50 23.13 -2.54
CA ASN A 115 -32.33 23.44 -3.34
C ASN A 115 -31.02 23.50 -2.52
N THR A 116 -31.12 23.59 -1.19
CA THR A 116 -29.95 23.65 -0.28
C THR A 116 -29.09 22.40 -0.39
N PHE A 117 -29.71 21.22 -0.57
CA PHE A 117 -28.97 19.96 -0.72
C PHE A 117 -28.12 19.93 -1.99
N ILE A 118 -28.69 20.40 -3.11
CA ILE A 118 -27.97 20.50 -4.39
C ILE A 118 -26.78 21.43 -4.27
N GLY A 119 -26.93 22.52 -3.50
CA GLY A 119 -25.87 23.50 -3.23
C GLY A 119 -24.66 22.93 -2.48
N LEU A 120 -24.83 21.88 -1.68
CA LEU A 120 -23.78 21.28 -0.84
C LEU A 120 -23.28 19.93 -1.38
N LEU A 121 -23.80 19.48 -2.52
CA LEU A 121 -23.38 18.25 -3.19
C LEU A 121 -21.85 18.18 -3.45
N PRO A 122 -21.15 19.27 -3.81
CA PRO A 122 -19.70 19.22 -4.03
C PRO A 122 -18.90 18.80 -2.80
N ILE A 123 -19.31 19.23 -1.60
CA ILE A 123 -18.66 18.82 -0.35
C ILE A 123 -18.85 17.31 -0.14
N LEU A 124 -20.07 16.79 -0.37
CA LEU A 124 -20.33 15.36 -0.22
C LEU A 124 -19.45 14.52 -1.15
N LEU A 125 -19.38 14.92 -2.42
CA LEU A 125 -18.56 14.24 -3.41
C LEU A 125 -17.07 14.30 -3.04
N THR A 126 -16.61 15.44 -2.53
CA THR A 126 -15.24 15.59 -2.00
C THR A 126 -14.97 14.59 -0.88
N ILE A 127 -15.84 14.52 0.14
CA ILE A 127 -15.68 13.60 1.27
C ILE A 127 -15.64 12.13 0.79
N ILE A 128 -16.58 11.74 -0.07
CA ILE A 128 -16.66 10.37 -0.58
C ILE A 128 -15.42 10.01 -1.40
N VAL A 129 -15.00 10.89 -2.32
CA VAL A 129 -13.85 10.62 -3.19
C VAL A 129 -12.55 10.63 -2.40
N THR A 130 -12.34 11.60 -1.51
CA THR A 130 -11.19 11.63 -0.60
C THR A 130 -11.10 10.34 0.22
N TYR A 131 -12.23 9.87 0.76
CA TYR A 131 -12.27 8.59 1.49
C TYR A 131 -11.88 7.40 0.61
N ILE A 132 -12.52 7.24 -0.57
CA ILE A 132 -12.23 6.13 -1.50
C ILE A 132 -10.77 6.16 -1.95
N VAL A 133 -10.23 7.34 -2.22
CA VAL A 133 -8.84 7.52 -2.69
C VAL A 133 -7.84 7.18 -1.59
N LEU A 134 -8.09 7.61 -0.35
CA LEU A 134 -7.24 7.28 0.79
C LEU A 134 -7.27 5.78 1.12
N ASP A 135 -8.45 5.16 1.04
CA ASP A 135 -8.64 3.74 1.34
C ASP A 135 -7.96 2.84 0.31
N ASN A 136 -8.13 3.14 -0.99
CA ASN A 136 -7.65 2.25 -2.06
C ASN A 136 -6.21 2.53 -2.53
N TYR A 137 -5.76 3.79 -2.53
CA TYR A 137 -4.54 4.17 -3.25
C TYR A 137 -3.39 4.62 -2.35
N HIS A 138 -3.60 4.73 -1.02
CA HIS A 138 -2.59 5.17 -0.05
C HIS A 138 -1.76 6.38 -0.50
N LEU A 139 -2.37 7.31 -1.24
CA LEU A 139 -1.64 8.40 -1.89
C LEU A 139 -0.96 9.28 -0.84
N GLU A 140 0.36 9.38 -0.94
CA GLU A 140 1.16 10.32 -0.13
C GLU A 140 1.13 11.75 -0.69
N ASN A 141 0.60 11.91 -1.89
CA ASN A 141 0.66 13.17 -2.62
C ASN A 141 -0.48 14.10 -2.20
N GLY A 142 -0.17 15.39 -2.06
CA GLY A 142 -1.15 16.45 -1.77
C GLY A 142 -2.23 16.67 -2.85
N LEU A 143 -2.34 15.77 -3.83
CA LEU A 143 -3.37 15.77 -4.88
C LEU A 143 -4.80 15.71 -4.31
N ILE A 144 -4.99 15.10 -3.14
CA ILE A 144 -6.31 15.02 -2.49
C ILE A 144 -6.87 16.41 -2.21
N LEU A 145 -6.02 17.37 -1.83
CA LEU A 145 -6.42 18.75 -1.56
C LEU A 145 -6.94 19.50 -2.80
N PHE A 146 -6.81 18.93 -3.99
CA PHE A 146 -7.29 19.52 -5.23
C PHE A 146 -8.77 19.18 -5.52
N PHE A 147 -9.31 18.09 -4.95
CA PHE A 147 -10.68 17.66 -5.21
C PHE A 147 -11.78 18.68 -4.85
N PRO A 148 -11.70 19.42 -3.72
CA PRO A 148 -12.69 20.45 -3.39
C PRO A 148 -12.83 21.50 -4.49
N PHE A 149 -11.72 21.86 -5.14
CA PHE A 149 -11.69 22.85 -6.22
C PHE A 149 -12.33 22.30 -7.49
N VAL A 150 -12.04 21.05 -7.85
CA VAL A 150 -12.60 20.40 -9.05
C VAL A 150 -14.12 20.30 -8.94
N PHE A 151 -14.62 19.75 -7.83
CA PHE A 151 -16.07 19.58 -7.66
C PHE A 151 -16.80 20.92 -7.55
N THR A 152 -16.20 21.91 -6.88
CA THR A 152 -16.79 23.24 -6.81
C THR A 152 -16.79 23.95 -8.17
N ALA A 153 -15.73 23.82 -8.97
CA ALA A 153 -15.67 24.41 -10.31
C ALA A 153 -16.75 23.82 -11.22
N ILE A 154 -16.95 22.50 -11.19
CA ILE A 154 -18.04 21.83 -11.92
C ILE A 154 -19.41 22.38 -11.48
N PHE A 155 -19.63 22.49 -10.16
CA PHE A 155 -20.88 23.03 -9.63
C PHE A 155 -21.12 24.49 -10.06
N PHE A 156 -20.10 25.33 -10.02
CA PHE A 156 -20.20 26.72 -10.43
C PHE A 156 -20.53 26.85 -11.93
N ILE A 157 -19.88 26.05 -12.79
CA ILE A 157 -20.16 26.02 -14.23
C ILE A 157 -21.61 25.56 -14.50
N LEU A 158 -22.08 24.52 -13.80
CA LEU A 158 -23.47 24.05 -13.91
C LEU A 158 -24.49 25.11 -13.44
N GLY A 159 -24.13 25.90 -12.43
CA GLY A 159 -24.93 27.05 -12.00
C GLY A 159 -25.06 28.12 -13.07
N LEU A 160 -23.93 28.48 -13.71
CA LEU A 160 -23.91 29.46 -14.80
C LEU A 160 -24.68 29.00 -16.05
N SER A 161 -24.70 27.70 -16.33
CA SER A 161 -25.39 27.14 -17.50
C SER A 161 -26.91 27.02 -17.32
N ASN A 162 -27.49 27.54 -16.23
CA ASN A 162 -28.90 27.41 -15.86
C ASN A 162 -29.39 25.94 -15.71
N ASN A 163 -28.48 25.00 -15.50
CA ASN A 163 -28.83 23.60 -15.25
C ASN A 163 -29.20 23.36 -13.77
N LEU A 164 -28.98 24.33 -12.89
CA LEU A 164 -29.34 24.30 -11.47
C LEU A 164 -30.56 25.18 -11.15
N PRO A 165 -31.25 24.93 -10.01
CA PRO A 165 -32.43 25.68 -9.62
C PRO A 165 -32.18 27.19 -9.50
N LYS A 166 -33.05 28.00 -10.11
CA LYS A 166 -32.97 29.46 -10.05
C LYS A 166 -33.15 29.97 -8.61
N GLY A 167 -32.46 31.06 -8.28
CA GLY A 167 -32.56 31.72 -6.97
C GLY A 167 -31.49 31.29 -5.95
N MET A 168 -30.55 30.43 -6.34
CA MET A 168 -29.38 30.11 -5.53
C MET A 168 -28.25 31.11 -5.79
N ASP A 169 -27.59 31.58 -4.73
CA ASP A 169 -26.34 32.33 -4.85
C ASP A 169 -25.17 31.35 -5.06
N TYR A 170 -24.89 31.05 -6.33
CA TYR A 170 -23.85 30.09 -6.71
C TYR A 170 -22.45 30.53 -6.29
N ALA A 171 -22.18 31.84 -6.22
CA ALA A 171 -20.87 32.36 -5.84
C ALA A 171 -20.62 32.14 -4.34
N LEU A 172 -21.61 32.47 -3.50
CA LEU A 172 -21.53 32.23 -2.07
C LEU A 172 -21.43 30.73 -1.77
N LEU A 173 -22.28 29.91 -2.38
CA LEU A 173 -22.27 28.45 -2.16
C LEU A 173 -20.97 27.79 -2.62
N SER A 174 -20.39 28.24 -3.73
CA SER A 174 -19.09 27.73 -4.20
C SER A 174 -17.99 28.08 -3.20
N THR A 175 -17.98 29.30 -2.68
CA THR A 175 -17.00 29.73 -1.66
C THR A 175 -17.10 28.87 -0.40
N VAL A 176 -18.34 28.64 0.08
CA VAL A 176 -18.62 27.77 1.22
C VAL A 176 -18.15 26.34 0.94
N ASN A 177 -18.43 25.78 -0.25
CA ASN A 177 -18.02 24.43 -0.62
C ASN A 177 -16.51 24.23 -0.61
N VAL A 178 -15.72 25.20 -1.08
CA VAL A 178 -14.26 25.12 -1.04
C VAL A 178 -13.76 25.14 0.41
N ILE A 179 -14.24 26.09 1.22
CA ILE A 179 -13.79 26.25 2.61
C ILE A 179 -14.08 24.97 3.42
N PHE A 180 -15.31 24.47 3.36
CA PHE A 180 -15.69 23.27 4.10
C PHE A 180 -15.04 22.02 3.52
N GLY A 181 -14.95 21.89 2.20
CA GLY A 181 -14.27 20.76 1.55
C GLY A 181 -12.81 20.64 1.99
N LEU A 182 -12.06 21.75 1.99
CA LEU A 182 -10.68 21.77 2.49
C LEU A 182 -10.58 21.45 3.98
N LEU A 183 -11.50 21.96 4.80
CA LEU A 183 -11.51 21.68 6.23
C LEU A 183 -11.73 20.18 6.49
N PHE A 184 -12.65 19.54 5.77
CA PHE A 184 -12.87 18.11 5.85
C PHE A 184 -11.65 17.32 5.38
N ASP A 185 -11.05 17.67 4.24
CA ASP A 185 -9.84 17.00 3.75
C ASP A 185 -8.70 17.09 4.77
N ILE A 186 -8.48 18.26 5.39
CA ILE A 186 -7.46 18.42 6.45
C ILE A 186 -7.74 17.48 7.62
N VAL A 187 -8.98 17.40 8.09
CA VAL A 187 -9.35 16.52 9.22
C VAL A 187 -9.15 15.06 8.85
N ILE A 188 -9.59 14.64 7.67
CA ILE A 188 -9.45 13.26 7.19
C ILE A 188 -7.97 12.90 7.02
N ILE A 189 -7.18 13.75 6.36
CA ILE A 189 -5.73 13.56 6.15
C ILE A 189 -5.00 13.52 7.50
N MET A 190 -5.34 14.40 8.44
CA MET A 190 -4.75 14.43 9.77
C MET A 190 -5.02 13.11 10.51
N GLN A 191 -6.28 12.66 10.55
CA GLN A 191 -6.63 11.37 11.16
C GLN A 191 -5.85 10.22 10.51
N TYR A 192 -5.85 10.16 9.18
CA TYR A 192 -5.13 9.16 8.42
C TYR A 192 -3.62 9.17 8.72
N SER A 193 -3.00 10.35 8.81
CA SER A 193 -1.57 10.51 9.11
C SER A 193 -1.20 10.01 10.50
N ILE A 194 -2.05 10.24 11.52
CA ILE A 194 -1.85 9.76 12.89
C ILE A 194 -1.85 8.23 12.91
N LEU A 195 -2.78 7.61 12.19
CA LEU A 195 -2.91 6.16 12.12
C LEU A 195 -1.72 5.53 11.39
N ARG A 196 -1.32 6.15 10.28
CA ARG A 196 -0.15 5.70 9.51
C ARG A 196 1.13 5.82 10.33
N ARG A 197 1.29 6.88 11.11
CA ARG A 197 2.44 7.04 12.01
C ARG A 197 2.49 5.93 13.05
N ARG A 198 1.36 5.53 13.62
CA ARG A 198 1.28 4.38 14.55
C ARG A 198 1.65 3.07 13.87
N ARG A 199 1.22 2.84 12.62
CA ARG A 199 1.61 1.66 11.85
C ARG A 199 3.13 1.57 11.65
N LYS A 200 3.77 2.66 11.24
CA LYS A 200 5.24 2.70 11.04
C LYS A 200 6.04 2.46 12.33
N ILE A 201 5.51 2.87 13.49
CA ILE A 201 6.16 2.61 14.78
C ILE A 201 6.05 1.12 15.12
N ARG A 202 4.88 0.50 14.92
CA ARG A 202 4.69 -0.93 15.15
C ARG A 202 5.59 -1.80 14.27
N GLU A 203 5.65 -1.50 12.97
CA GLU A 203 6.53 -2.24 12.05
C GLU A 203 8.01 -2.14 12.50
N ARG A 204 8.43 -1.02 13.10
CA ARG A 204 9.80 -0.89 13.66
C ARG A 204 9.98 -1.63 14.98
N GLU A 205 8.96 -1.67 15.84
CA GLU A 205 9.02 -2.40 17.11
C GLU A 205 9.00 -3.91 16.88
N GLU A 206 8.24 -4.42 15.90
CA GLU A 206 8.26 -5.84 15.52
C GLU A 206 9.65 -6.23 14.97
N ILE A 207 10.21 -5.43 14.05
CA ILE A 207 11.58 -5.69 13.54
C ILE A 207 12.64 -5.62 14.66
N ALA A 208 12.51 -4.70 15.62
CA ALA A 208 13.49 -4.56 16.71
C ALA A 208 13.40 -5.67 17.76
N VAL A 209 12.22 -6.28 17.95
CA VAL A 209 12.05 -7.44 18.85
C VAL A 209 12.65 -8.69 18.22
N ASP A 210 12.49 -8.86 16.90
CA ASP A 210 13.08 -9.99 16.18
C ASP A 210 14.62 -9.87 16.10
N GLU A 211 15.18 -8.66 16.03
CA GLU A 211 16.65 -8.45 16.01
C GLU A 211 17.36 -8.62 17.38
N HIS A 212 16.64 -8.67 18.51
CA HIS A 212 17.24 -8.75 19.86
C HIS A 212 16.73 -9.95 20.70
N GLY A 213 16.00 -10.89 20.08
CA GLY A 213 15.34 -12.00 20.79
C GLY A 213 16.20 -13.22 21.14
N ASP A 214 17.43 -13.34 20.62
CA ASP A 214 18.24 -14.57 20.73
C ASP A 214 19.49 -14.49 21.63
N GLU A 215 19.66 -13.44 22.43
CA GLU A 215 20.65 -13.47 23.52
C GLU A 215 20.00 -14.07 24.77
N GLN A 216 19.80 -15.40 24.78
CA GLN A 216 19.65 -16.11 26.05
C GLN A 216 20.99 -16.08 26.79
N PRO A 217 21.01 -15.77 28.09
CA PRO A 217 22.19 -15.99 28.92
C PRO A 217 22.40 -17.50 29.04
N GLU A 218 23.48 -18.00 28.45
CA GLU A 218 23.97 -19.37 28.68
C GLU A 218 24.22 -19.56 30.18
N GLU A 219 23.31 -20.26 30.87
CA GLU A 219 23.59 -20.83 32.18
C GLU A 219 24.54 -22.02 31.97
N GLU A 220 25.83 -21.78 32.24
CA GLU A 220 26.83 -22.83 32.48
C GLU A 220 26.36 -23.71 33.64
N ASP A 221 25.85 -24.90 33.35
CA ASP A 221 25.81 -25.99 34.32
C ASP A 221 26.50 -27.22 33.72
N VAL A 222 27.75 -27.40 34.18
CA VAL A 222 28.64 -28.51 33.85
C VAL A 222 28.06 -29.81 34.40
N LYS A 223 27.50 -30.63 33.51
CA LYS A 223 27.36 -32.07 33.74
C LYS A 223 27.98 -32.84 32.59
N GLU A 224 29.06 -33.51 32.97
CA GLU A 224 29.82 -34.49 32.19
C GLU A 224 28.94 -35.73 31.95
N GLU A 225 28.22 -35.75 30.82
CA GLU A 225 27.55 -36.94 30.29
C GLU A 225 27.98 -37.18 28.84
N GLU A 226 27.96 -38.46 28.48
CA GLU A 226 28.59 -39.20 27.38
C GLU A 226 28.60 -38.54 25.98
N PRO A 227 29.55 -38.90 25.10
CA PRO A 227 29.69 -38.32 23.76
C PRO A 227 28.47 -38.64 22.88
N ALA A 228 27.48 -37.76 22.92
CA ALA A 228 26.41 -37.70 21.94
C ALA A 228 26.99 -37.24 20.60
N GLU A 229 26.77 -38.05 19.55
CA GLU A 229 27.14 -37.73 18.17
C GLU A 229 26.63 -36.32 17.83
N GLU A 230 27.56 -35.41 17.48
CA GLU A 230 27.26 -34.07 17.02
C GLU A 230 26.15 -34.13 15.96
N PRO A 231 24.99 -33.48 16.18
CA PRO A 231 23.95 -33.42 15.17
C PRO A 231 24.54 -32.72 13.96
N LYS A 232 24.71 -33.47 12.87
CA LYS A 232 25.14 -32.93 11.58
C LYS A 232 24.20 -31.79 11.21
N GLU A 233 24.67 -30.55 11.38
CA GLU A 233 23.96 -29.35 10.93
C GLU A 233 23.60 -29.58 9.47
N GLN A 234 22.31 -29.70 9.20
CA GLN A 234 21.85 -29.75 7.82
C GLN A 234 22.19 -28.39 7.20
N PRO A 235 22.90 -28.35 6.06
CA PRO A 235 23.35 -27.10 5.48
C PRO A 235 22.14 -26.21 5.23
N LYS A 236 22.08 -25.07 5.94
CA LYS A 236 21.06 -24.04 5.77
C LYS A 236 21.02 -23.68 4.28
N VAL A 237 19.89 -23.94 3.64
CA VAL A 237 19.76 -23.86 2.19
C VAL A 237 19.74 -22.37 1.84
N CYS A 238 20.89 -21.80 1.49
CA CYS A 238 20.95 -20.43 0.97
C CYS A 238 20.36 -20.41 -0.44
N ILE A 239 19.14 -19.92 -0.59
CA ILE A 239 18.36 -19.97 -1.84
C ILE A 239 18.77 -18.84 -2.78
N ARG A 240 19.87 -19.01 -3.51
CA ARG A 240 20.30 -18.03 -4.52
C ARG A 240 19.34 -17.96 -5.71
N LEU A 241 18.36 -17.06 -5.64
CA LEU A 241 17.35 -16.80 -6.67
C LEU A 241 17.92 -16.15 -7.95
N ASP A 242 19.18 -15.72 -7.89
CA ASP A 242 19.91 -15.09 -8.98
C ASP A 242 20.32 -16.08 -10.08
N THR A 243 20.26 -17.37 -9.78
CA THR A 243 20.61 -18.44 -10.71
C THR A 243 19.36 -19.19 -11.16
N ASP A 244 19.30 -19.56 -12.44
CA ASP A 244 18.15 -20.34 -12.96
C ASP A 244 18.02 -21.71 -12.26
N GLU A 245 19.13 -22.30 -11.81
CA GLU A 245 19.14 -23.53 -11.03
C GLU A 245 18.57 -23.33 -9.61
N GLY A 246 18.99 -22.27 -8.92
CA GLY A 246 18.45 -21.91 -7.61
C GLY A 246 16.96 -21.59 -7.67
N LEU A 247 16.53 -20.85 -8.69
CA LEU A 247 15.11 -20.60 -8.94
C LEU A 247 14.34 -21.91 -9.20
N LYS A 248 14.88 -22.83 -10.00
CA LYS A 248 14.20 -24.09 -10.30
C LYS A 248 14.03 -24.96 -9.06
N GLY A 249 15.05 -25.06 -8.22
CA GLY A 249 14.96 -25.75 -6.93
C GLY A 249 13.96 -25.07 -6.00
N PHE A 250 13.99 -23.75 -5.97
CA PHE A 250 13.04 -22.91 -5.25
C PHE A 250 11.58 -23.20 -5.68
N VAL A 251 11.28 -23.16 -6.98
CA VAL A 251 9.92 -23.41 -7.48
C VAL A 251 9.43 -24.80 -7.08
N SER A 252 10.28 -25.82 -7.24
CA SER A 252 9.90 -27.20 -6.94
C SER A 252 9.59 -27.39 -5.45
N SER A 253 10.43 -26.84 -4.56
CA SER A 253 10.28 -26.98 -3.11
C SER A 253 8.94 -26.41 -2.62
N ILE A 254 8.59 -25.19 -3.03
CA ILE A 254 7.32 -24.57 -2.60
C ILE A 254 6.11 -25.20 -3.27
N GLU A 255 6.21 -25.58 -4.54
CA GLU A 255 5.14 -26.24 -5.28
C GLU A 255 4.77 -27.58 -4.64
N ASP A 256 5.77 -28.39 -4.27
CA ASP A 256 5.56 -29.71 -3.68
C ASP A 256 4.90 -29.60 -2.30
N LYS A 257 5.37 -28.68 -1.45
CA LYS A 257 4.77 -28.46 -0.12
C LYS A 257 3.36 -27.90 -0.21
N ALA A 258 3.12 -26.90 -1.08
CA ALA A 258 1.79 -26.34 -1.27
C ALA A 258 0.79 -27.38 -1.81
N LYS A 259 1.22 -28.24 -2.73
CA LYS A 259 0.40 -29.37 -3.21
C LYS A 259 0.10 -30.38 -2.11
N ALA A 260 1.08 -30.72 -1.28
CA ALA A 260 0.89 -31.65 -0.17
C ALA A 260 -0.13 -31.11 0.85
N ILE A 261 -0.04 -29.84 1.22
CA ILE A 261 -1.01 -29.16 2.08
C ILE A 261 -2.41 -29.17 1.43
N ASN A 262 -2.51 -28.81 0.15
CA ASN A 262 -3.79 -28.84 -0.57
C ASN A 262 -4.41 -30.25 -0.65
N ALA A 263 -3.58 -31.29 -0.76
CA ALA A 263 -4.03 -32.67 -0.74
C ALA A 263 -4.58 -33.05 0.65
N ALA A 264 -3.90 -32.69 1.73
CA ALA A 264 -4.36 -32.89 3.10
C ALA A 264 -5.70 -32.18 3.36
N ILE A 265 -5.82 -30.90 2.97
CA ILE A 265 -7.09 -30.15 3.02
C ILE A 265 -8.19 -30.89 2.26
N GLY A 266 -7.87 -31.40 1.07
CA GLY A 266 -8.81 -32.16 0.23
C GLY A 266 -9.28 -33.46 0.86
N ARG A 267 -8.43 -34.14 1.64
CA ARG A 267 -8.76 -35.41 2.33
C ARG A 267 -9.54 -35.16 3.61
N VAL A 268 -9.09 -34.24 4.45
CA VAL A 268 -9.70 -33.92 5.77
C VAL A 268 -11.05 -33.24 5.57
N TYR A 269 -11.12 -32.16 4.79
CA TYR A 269 -12.36 -31.40 4.56
C TYR A 269 -13.13 -31.88 3.31
N ASN A 270 -13.17 -33.19 3.08
CA ASN A 270 -13.90 -33.78 1.96
C ASN A 270 -15.43 -33.79 2.20
N VAL A 271 -16.19 -34.14 1.16
CA VAL A 271 -17.68 -34.18 1.24
C VAL A 271 -18.20 -35.22 2.25
N LYS A 272 -17.48 -36.32 2.48
CA LYS A 272 -17.85 -37.36 3.46
C LYS A 272 -17.75 -36.87 4.91
N HIS A 273 -16.84 -35.93 5.17
CA HIS A 273 -16.72 -35.23 6.46
C HIS A 273 -17.59 -33.97 6.52
N GLY A 274 -18.47 -33.73 5.54
CA GLY A 274 -19.35 -32.56 5.49
C GLY A 274 -18.69 -31.30 4.91
N GLY A 275 -17.44 -31.38 4.44
CA GLY A 275 -16.73 -30.26 3.84
C GLY A 275 -17.24 -29.90 2.45
N SER A 276 -17.52 -28.62 2.22
CA SER A 276 -17.93 -28.09 0.92
C SER A 276 -16.73 -27.65 0.08
N GLU A 277 -16.92 -27.51 -1.25
CA GLU A 277 -15.88 -26.94 -2.11
C GLU A 277 -15.57 -25.48 -1.74
N ALA A 278 -16.59 -24.70 -1.40
CA ALA A 278 -16.44 -23.32 -0.97
C ALA A 278 -15.61 -23.20 0.32
N LEU A 279 -15.85 -24.08 1.30
CA LEU A 279 -15.09 -24.16 2.55
C LEU A 279 -13.62 -24.48 2.25
N ARG A 280 -13.35 -25.53 1.47
CA ARG A 280 -11.97 -25.88 1.08
C ARG A 280 -11.29 -24.73 0.37
N LYS A 281 -11.98 -24.03 -0.53
CA LYS A 281 -11.43 -22.89 -1.27
C LYS A 281 -10.99 -21.72 -0.35
N LYS A 282 -11.60 -21.53 0.82
CA LYS A 282 -11.19 -20.49 1.79
C LYS A 282 -9.75 -20.71 2.26
N ILE A 283 -9.40 -21.96 2.58
CA ILE A 283 -8.11 -22.34 3.18
C ILE A 283 -7.10 -22.94 2.20
N ARG A 284 -7.53 -23.37 1.01
CA ARG A 284 -6.65 -23.93 -0.02
C ARG A 284 -5.70 -22.85 -0.55
N ILE A 285 -4.47 -23.25 -0.82
CA ILE A 285 -3.51 -22.44 -1.58
C ILE A 285 -3.94 -22.51 -3.05
N ASP A 286 -4.20 -21.37 -3.68
CA ASP A 286 -4.67 -21.35 -5.06
C ASP A 286 -3.62 -21.91 -6.00
N ALA A 287 -4.05 -22.84 -6.87
CA ALA A 287 -3.14 -23.56 -7.76
C ALA A 287 -2.46 -22.64 -8.78
N GLU A 288 -3.16 -21.56 -9.14
CA GLU A 288 -2.64 -20.49 -9.99
C GLU A 288 -1.37 -19.89 -9.39
N HIS A 289 -1.31 -19.67 -8.07
CA HIS A 289 -0.15 -19.05 -7.44
C HIS A 289 1.15 -19.86 -7.62
N TYR A 290 1.15 -21.16 -7.32
CA TYR A 290 2.37 -21.96 -7.50
C TYR A 290 2.62 -22.39 -8.96
N ASN A 291 1.60 -22.40 -9.81
CA ASN A 291 1.79 -22.60 -11.26
C ASN A 291 2.44 -21.38 -11.92
N GLU A 292 2.05 -20.16 -11.52
CA GLU A 292 2.66 -18.91 -11.99
C GLU A 292 4.13 -18.82 -11.59
N ILE A 293 4.53 -19.42 -10.45
CA ILE A 293 5.93 -19.52 -10.05
C ILE A 293 6.76 -20.28 -11.12
N ASN A 294 6.19 -21.29 -11.78
CA ASN A 294 6.89 -21.97 -12.88
C ASN A 294 7.08 -21.09 -14.12
N GLU A 295 6.18 -20.14 -14.36
CA GLU A 295 6.27 -19.22 -15.50
C GLU A 295 7.37 -18.16 -15.33
N LEU A 296 7.79 -17.90 -14.08
CA LEU A 296 8.88 -16.97 -13.74
C LEU A 296 10.20 -17.28 -14.47
N LYS A 297 10.42 -18.55 -14.84
CA LYS A 297 11.61 -19.00 -15.60
C LYS A 297 11.76 -18.28 -16.93
N ASN A 298 10.64 -17.90 -17.56
CA ASN A 298 10.64 -17.26 -18.88
C ASN A 298 10.76 -15.74 -18.82
N LEU A 299 10.76 -15.14 -17.62
CA LEU A 299 10.79 -13.69 -17.44
C LEU A 299 12.20 -13.16 -17.17
N PRO A 300 12.50 -11.89 -17.56
CA PRO A 300 13.72 -11.20 -17.18
C PRO A 300 13.87 -11.10 -15.65
N LEU A 301 15.11 -11.18 -15.14
CA LEU A 301 15.42 -11.18 -13.71
C LEU A 301 14.72 -10.07 -12.91
N ASP A 302 14.75 -8.82 -13.40
CA ASP A 302 14.12 -7.68 -12.73
C ASP A 302 12.61 -7.88 -12.51
N LYS A 303 11.90 -8.45 -13.50
CA LYS A 303 10.45 -8.71 -13.40
C LYS A 303 10.15 -9.97 -12.59
N ARG A 304 11.04 -10.96 -12.71
CA ARG A 304 10.96 -12.24 -12.03
C ARG A 304 10.90 -12.07 -10.51
N ARG A 305 11.78 -11.23 -9.95
CA ARG A 305 11.87 -10.98 -8.50
C ARG A 305 10.58 -10.37 -7.95
N ILE A 306 10.09 -9.31 -8.58
CA ILE A 306 8.86 -8.61 -8.13
C ILE A 306 7.67 -9.56 -8.10
N LEU A 307 7.49 -10.36 -9.16
CA LEU A 307 6.41 -11.34 -9.22
C LEU A 307 6.61 -12.50 -8.22
N ALA A 308 7.84 -12.95 -8.01
CA ALA A 308 8.14 -13.95 -6.99
C ALA A 308 7.74 -13.47 -5.58
N ILE A 309 8.09 -12.23 -5.23
CA ILE A 309 7.69 -11.60 -3.95
C ILE A 309 6.16 -11.57 -3.82
N GLU A 310 5.46 -11.16 -4.87
CA GLU A 310 3.99 -11.09 -4.87
C GLU A 310 3.37 -12.48 -4.66
N LEU A 311 3.85 -13.50 -5.38
CA LEU A 311 3.34 -14.86 -5.29
C LEU A 311 3.64 -15.51 -3.93
N LEU A 312 4.86 -15.32 -3.41
CA LEU A 312 5.23 -15.81 -2.07
C LEU A 312 4.35 -15.19 -0.99
N ARG A 313 4.06 -13.89 -1.05
CA ARG A 313 3.14 -13.24 -0.11
C ARG A 313 1.74 -13.83 -0.18
N LYS A 314 1.20 -14.07 -1.38
CA LYS A 314 -0.12 -14.71 -1.54
C LYS A 314 -0.15 -16.14 -0.98
N ILE A 315 0.94 -16.89 -1.11
CA ILE A 315 1.06 -18.22 -0.52
C ILE A 315 1.16 -18.13 1.00
N LYS A 316 2.01 -17.24 1.53
CA LYS A 316 2.17 -17.00 2.97
C LYS A 316 0.86 -16.58 3.62
N ASP A 317 0.11 -15.65 3.01
CA ASP A 317 -1.21 -15.23 3.50
C ASP A 317 -2.17 -16.42 3.68
N LYS A 318 -2.10 -17.42 2.78
CA LYS A 318 -2.90 -18.65 2.88
C LYS A 318 -2.38 -19.60 3.95
N LEU A 319 -1.05 -19.71 4.11
CA LEU A 319 -0.44 -20.47 5.20
C LEU A 319 -0.84 -19.86 6.57
N ASP A 320 -0.84 -18.54 6.70
CA ASP A 320 -1.24 -17.85 7.93
C ASP A 320 -2.71 -18.11 8.31
N LEU A 321 -3.59 -18.37 7.34
CA LEU A 321 -4.96 -18.79 7.63
C LEU A 321 -5.03 -20.16 8.31
N LEU A 322 -4.06 -21.06 8.07
CA LEU A 322 -4.05 -22.38 8.70
C LEU A 322 -3.75 -22.31 10.20
N MET A 323 -3.09 -21.24 10.65
CA MET A 323 -2.82 -20.99 12.07
C MET A 323 -4.00 -20.39 12.82
N LYS A 324 -5.04 -19.93 12.11
CA LYS A 324 -6.26 -19.40 12.73
C LYS A 324 -7.16 -20.52 13.19
N HIS A 325 -7.97 -20.20 14.19
CA HIS A 325 -9.03 -21.07 14.67
C HIS A 325 -10.10 -21.28 13.59
N GLU A 326 -10.68 -22.47 13.53
CA GLU A 326 -11.71 -22.81 12.54
C GLU A 326 -12.89 -21.82 12.60
N ASN A 327 -13.28 -21.36 13.80
CA ASN A 327 -14.37 -20.40 14.01
C ASN A 327 -14.08 -18.97 13.55
N GLU A 328 -12.82 -18.62 13.29
CA GLU A 328 -12.44 -17.33 12.70
C GLU A 328 -12.51 -17.34 11.17
N VAL A 329 -12.41 -18.53 10.56
CA VAL A 329 -12.29 -18.70 9.10
C VAL A 329 -13.58 -19.27 8.48
N PHE A 330 -14.24 -20.19 9.18
CA PHE A 330 -15.45 -20.85 8.72
C PHE A 330 -16.70 -20.28 9.38
N ASP A 331 -17.79 -20.28 8.62
CA ASP A 331 -19.08 -19.82 9.13
C ASP A 331 -19.66 -20.88 10.09
N LYS A 332 -20.43 -20.47 11.10
CA LYS A 332 -21.06 -21.41 12.06
C LYS A 332 -21.84 -22.54 11.38
N GLY A 333 -22.54 -22.22 10.30
CA GLY A 333 -23.30 -23.20 9.52
C GLY A 333 -22.43 -24.16 8.70
N GLU A 334 -21.17 -23.82 8.44
CA GLU A 334 -20.17 -24.71 7.84
C GLU A 334 -19.60 -25.67 8.90
N LEU A 335 -19.21 -25.14 10.06
CA LEU A 335 -18.70 -25.93 11.19
C LEU A 335 -19.67 -27.01 11.66
N GLN A 336 -20.96 -26.67 11.76
CA GLN A 336 -22.01 -27.61 12.17
C GLN A 336 -22.21 -28.78 11.19
N ARG A 337 -21.79 -28.64 9.93
CA ARG A 337 -21.87 -29.73 8.94
C ARG A 337 -20.66 -30.65 9.02
N LEU A 338 -19.54 -30.19 9.56
CA LEU A 338 -18.34 -30.98 9.68
C LEU A 338 -18.56 -32.11 10.69
N ALA A 339 -18.38 -33.35 10.25
CA ALA A 339 -18.63 -34.54 11.04
C ALA A 339 -17.53 -35.58 10.85
N ASN A 340 -17.35 -36.45 11.85
CA ASN A 340 -16.33 -37.50 11.86
C ASN A 340 -14.91 -36.96 11.68
N LEU A 341 -14.61 -35.84 12.35
CA LEU A 341 -13.28 -35.26 12.46
C LEU A 341 -12.94 -35.14 13.94
N GLU A 342 -11.69 -35.42 14.30
CA GLU A 342 -11.11 -35.10 15.60
C GLU A 342 -10.88 -33.58 15.64
N ARG A 343 -11.86 -32.85 16.19
CA ARG A 343 -11.84 -31.38 16.30
C ARG A 343 -12.77 -30.93 17.43
N ASP A 344 -12.61 -29.69 17.88
CA ASP A 344 -13.58 -29.06 18.75
C ASP A 344 -14.85 -28.62 17.98
N VAL A 345 -16.04 -28.87 18.54
CA VAL A 345 -17.32 -28.63 17.84
C VAL A 345 -17.56 -27.14 17.61
N ASP A 346 -17.14 -26.30 18.55
CA ASP A 346 -17.27 -24.84 18.51
C ASP A 346 -16.24 -24.20 17.55
N GLY A 347 -15.26 -24.98 17.10
CA GLY A 347 -14.24 -24.55 16.13
C GLY A 347 -13.08 -23.82 16.80
N ASP A 348 -12.81 -24.09 18.07
CA ASP A 348 -11.72 -23.48 18.84
C ASP A 348 -10.35 -24.10 18.52
N TYR A 349 -10.27 -25.11 17.65
CA TYR A 349 -8.99 -25.65 17.19
C TYR A 349 -8.46 -24.87 16.00
N ARG A 350 -7.14 -24.76 15.87
CA ARG A 350 -6.53 -24.20 14.66
C ARG A 350 -6.75 -25.16 13.50
N ILE A 351 -6.92 -24.63 12.29
CA ILE A 351 -7.12 -25.45 11.09
C ILE A 351 -5.95 -26.42 10.90
N LEU A 352 -4.71 -25.97 11.14
CA LEU A 352 -3.52 -26.81 11.06
C LEU A 352 -3.57 -27.99 12.03
N ASP A 353 -3.99 -27.77 13.28
CA ASP A 353 -4.10 -28.82 14.29
C ASP A 353 -5.13 -29.89 13.87
N VAL A 354 -6.27 -29.45 13.31
CA VAL A 354 -7.30 -30.36 12.78
C VAL A 354 -6.74 -31.16 11.60
N LEU A 355 -5.98 -30.54 10.70
CA LEU A 355 -5.35 -31.25 9.59
C LEU A 355 -4.35 -32.31 10.07
N VAL A 356 -3.50 -31.97 11.04
CA VAL A 356 -2.47 -32.86 11.60
C VAL A 356 -3.08 -34.05 12.34
N GLN A 357 -4.19 -33.85 13.06
CA GLN A 357 -4.87 -34.93 13.78
C GLN A 357 -5.62 -35.89 12.85
N ASN A 358 -6.16 -35.40 11.73
CA ASN A 358 -7.07 -36.16 10.88
C ASN A 358 -6.41 -36.72 9.59
N ASP A 359 -5.21 -36.28 9.24
CA ASP A 359 -4.44 -36.79 8.10
C ASP A 359 -3.22 -37.60 8.57
N LYS A 360 -2.80 -38.59 7.77
CA LYS A 360 -1.65 -39.45 8.11
C LYS A 360 -0.33 -38.91 7.57
N ASP A 361 -0.39 -37.97 6.63
CA ASP A 361 0.78 -37.33 6.07
C ASP A 361 1.36 -36.32 7.09
N PRO A 362 2.67 -36.02 7.04
CA PRO A 362 3.31 -35.09 7.97
C PRO A 362 2.98 -33.62 7.64
N VAL A 363 1.70 -33.24 7.76
CA VAL A 363 1.19 -31.91 7.37
C VAL A 363 1.94 -30.78 8.08
N GLN A 364 2.27 -30.97 9.36
CA GLN A 364 3.06 -30.02 10.14
C GLN A 364 4.41 -29.72 9.48
N SER A 365 5.14 -30.76 9.06
CA SER A 365 6.44 -30.60 8.40
C SER A 365 6.32 -29.90 7.04
N TYR A 366 5.25 -30.17 6.28
CA TYR A 366 4.99 -29.46 5.03
C TYR A 366 4.67 -27.98 5.26
N TYR A 367 3.91 -27.69 6.31
CA TYR A 367 3.57 -26.34 6.72
C TYR A 367 4.80 -25.56 7.17
N ASP A 368 5.53 -26.07 8.16
CA ASP A 368 6.72 -25.41 8.73
C ASP A 368 7.75 -25.15 7.63
N GLY A 369 8.06 -26.17 6.83
CA GLY A 369 9.00 -26.03 5.72
C GLY A 369 8.50 -25.16 4.56
N ALA A 370 7.22 -24.81 4.50
CA ALA A 370 6.68 -23.86 3.53
C ALA A 370 6.72 -22.42 4.09
N VAL A 371 6.43 -22.24 5.38
CA VAL A 371 6.52 -20.94 6.06
C VAL A 371 7.98 -20.47 6.14
N GLU A 372 8.86 -21.31 6.69
CA GLU A 372 10.31 -21.03 6.77
C GLU A 372 10.85 -20.63 5.40
N PHE A 373 10.49 -21.39 4.38
CA PHE A 373 10.89 -21.13 3.01
C PHE A 373 10.36 -19.79 2.47
N CYS A 374 9.07 -19.48 2.71
CA CYS A 374 8.50 -18.20 2.30
C CYS A 374 9.19 -17.03 2.99
N ASP A 375 9.54 -17.17 4.27
CA ASP A 375 10.18 -16.13 5.06
C ASP A 375 11.60 -15.87 4.59
N GLU A 376 12.43 -16.91 4.53
CA GLU A 376 13.81 -16.81 4.05
C GLU A 376 13.87 -16.24 2.63
N ALA A 377 13.00 -16.71 1.73
CA ALA A 377 12.99 -16.23 0.36
C ALA A 377 12.48 -14.80 0.21
N LEU A 378 11.48 -14.39 0.99
CA LEU A 378 11.01 -13.01 0.99
C LEU A 378 12.08 -12.06 1.50
N ASP A 379 12.78 -12.42 2.57
CA ASP A 379 13.86 -11.62 3.13
C ASP A 379 15.02 -11.46 2.15
N GLU A 380 15.46 -12.55 1.52
CA GLU A 380 16.52 -12.51 0.51
C GLU A 380 16.12 -11.67 -0.71
N LEU A 381 14.90 -11.86 -1.23
CA LEU A 381 14.41 -11.12 -2.39
C LEU A 381 14.26 -9.63 -2.10
N VAL A 382 13.72 -9.26 -0.94
CA VAL A 382 13.53 -7.87 -0.54
C VAL A 382 14.87 -7.20 -0.28
N ALA A 383 15.81 -7.88 0.37
CA ALA A 383 17.17 -7.38 0.57
C ALA A 383 17.86 -7.11 -0.78
N SER A 384 17.82 -8.09 -1.69
CA SER A 384 18.40 -7.94 -3.04
C SER A 384 17.74 -6.82 -3.84
N GLU A 385 16.41 -6.68 -3.78
CA GLU A 385 15.71 -5.58 -4.44
C GLU A 385 16.14 -4.22 -3.87
N LEU A 386 16.25 -4.10 -2.55
CA LEU A 386 16.66 -2.88 -1.87
C LEU A 386 18.10 -2.48 -2.22
N GLU A 387 19.01 -3.45 -2.36
CA GLU A 387 20.37 -3.22 -2.87
C GLU A 387 20.37 -2.71 -4.31
N THR A 388 19.61 -3.34 -5.22
CA THR A 388 19.52 -2.86 -6.61
C THR A 388 18.91 -1.46 -6.70
N MET A 389 17.96 -1.11 -5.82
CA MET A 389 17.41 0.25 -5.74
C MET A 389 18.44 1.26 -5.22
N LYS A 390 19.24 0.89 -4.21
CA LYS A 390 20.36 1.71 -3.72
C LYS A 390 21.40 1.95 -4.82
N GLU A 391 21.77 0.92 -5.56
CA GLU A 391 22.70 1.02 -6.68
C GLU A 391 22.16 1.92 -7.79
N LYS A 392 20.95 1.66 -8.29
CA LYS A 392 20.28 2.51 -9.32
C LYS A 392 20.14 3.97 -8.85
N SER A 393 19.88 4.20 -7.56
CA SER A 393 19.83 5.54 -6.97
C SER A 393 21.20 6.23 -6.95
N SER A 394 22.25 5.51 -6.55
CA SER A 394 23.63 6.00 -6.55
C SER A 394 24.12 6.35 -7.96
N GLU A 395 23.77 5.53 -8.95
CA GLU A 395 24.13 5.77 -10.34
C GLU A 395 23.42 7.00 -10.92
N ARG A 396 22.12 7.17 -10.61
CA ARG A 396 21.37 8.39 -10.95
C ARG A 396 21.99 9.63 -10.32
N LYS A 397 22.43 9.56 -9.06
CA LYS A 397 23.15 10.65 -8.39
C LYS A 397 24.48 10.95 -9.10
N LYS A 398 25.27 9.93 -9.43
CA LYS A 398 26.54 10.08 -10.15
C LYS A 398 26.36 10.75 -11.52
N ARG A 399 25.37 10.30 -12.31
CA ARG A 399 25.02 10.90 -13.60
C ARG A 399 24.56 12.36 -13.48
N LYS A 400 23.81 12.71 -12.42
CA LYS A 400 23.42 14.11 -12.14
C LYS A 400 24.64 14.98 -11.82
N ILE A 401 25.56 14.49 -10.99
CA ILE A 401 26.81 15.19 -10.65
C ILE A 401 27.68 15.38 -11.89
N GLU A 402 27.81 14.36 -12.74
CA GLU A 402 28.59 14.43 -13.98
C GLU A 402 28.01 15.45 -14.97
N ARG A 403 26.69 15.47 -15.14
CA ARG A 403 26.00 16.49 -15.95
C ARG A 403 26.19 17.90 -15.41
N ALA A 404 26.10 18.07 -14.08
CA ALA A 404 26.33 19.36 -13.44
C ALA A 404 27.78 19.83 -13.61
N LYS A 405 28.77 18.93 -13.46
CA LYS A 405 30.18 19.23 -13.71
C LYS A 405 30.42 19.68 -15.14
N LYS A 406 29.87 18.94 -16.12
CA LYS A 406 29.97 19.30 -17.54
C LYS A 406 29.37 20.67 -17.84
N ALA A 407 28.19 20.97 -17.29
CA ALA A 407 27.55 22.29 -17.45
C ALA A 407 28.38 23.43 -16.85
N ILE A 408 29.03 23.21 -15.69
CA ILE A 408 29.93 24.19 -15.08
C ILE A 408 31.18 24.43 -15.94
N GLU A 409 31.77 23.38 -16.51
CA GLU A 409 32.92 23.51 -17.41
C GLU A 409 32.57 24.26 -18.70
N GLU A 410 31.41 23.95 -19.31
CA GLU A 410 30.91 24.67 -20.48
C GLU A 410 30.65 26.15 -20.16
N ALA A 411 30.06 26.46 -19.01
CA ALA A 411 29.84 27.84 -18.56
C ALA A 411 31.16 28.60 -18.32
N LYS A 412 32.16 27.96 -17.71
CA LYS A 412 33.50 28.54 -17.53
C LYS A 412 34.19 28.81 -18.87
N GLY A 413 34.04 27.91 -19.84
CA GLY A 413 34.56 28.08 -21.19
C GLY A 413 33.96 29.32 -21.88
N LYS A 414 32.63 29.46 -21.83
CA LYS A 414 31.92 30.64 -22.38
C LYS A 414 32.32 31.95 -21.68
N ALA A 415 32.40 31.95 -20.36
CA ALA A 415 32.79 33.14 -19.60
C ALA A 415 34.22 33.61 -19.95
N SER A 416 35.15 32.67 -20.15
CA SER A 416 36.53 32.99 -20.52
C SER A 416 36.64 33.61 -21.92
N GLN A 417 35.76 33.21 -22.84
CA GLN A 417 35.69 33.77 -24.19
C GLN A 417 35.18 35.23 -24.18
N VAL A 418 34.15 35.50 -23.38
CA VAL A 418 33.58 36.87 -23.20
C VAL A 418 34.59 37.85 -22.59
N ILE A 419 35.52 37.38 -21.75
CA ILE A 419 36.58 38.23 -21.17
C ILE A 419 37.70 38.52 -22.19
N ALA A 420 37.88 37.66 -23.18
CA ALA A 420 38.95 37.78 -24.18
C ALA A 420 38.55 38.68 -25.37
N ASP A 421 37.26 38.72 -25.71
CA ASP A 421 36.66 39.62 -26.69
C ASP A 421 36.48 41.04 -26.11
#